data_AF-H3RFD3-F1
#
_entry.id   AF-H3RFD3-F1
#
_cell.length_a   1.000
_cell.length_b   1.000
_cell.length_c   1.000
_cell.angle_alpha   90.00
_cell.angle_beta   90.00
_cell.angle_gamma   90.00
#
_symmetry.space_group_name_H-M   'P 1'
#
loop_
_entity.id
_entity.type
_entity.pdbx_description
1 polymer ?
#
loop_
_entity_poly.entity_id
_entity_poly.type
_entity_poly.pdbx_seq_one_letter_code
_entity_poly.pdbx_strand_id
1 'polypeptide(L)' 'MPVPVVPLPASLTDETPQPDLPDPFTWGASLNLNVALLSALAQCNRDKADIRTFENNRAGQTDGTIKR' A
#
# COMPACT_ATOMS: atom_id res chain seq x y z
N MET A 1 28.86 13.46 4.65
CA MET A 1 28.18 12.90 3.45
C MET A 1 26.74 12.61 3.82
N PRO A 2 25.74 12.86 2.97
CA PRO A 2 24.35 12.48 3.26
C PRO A 2 24.23 10.95 3.33
N VAL A 3 23.41 10.43 4.25
CA VAL A 3 23.11 9.00 4.31
C VAL A 3 22.24 8.63 3.11
N PRO A 4 22.59 7.61 2.30
CA PRO A 4 21.75 7.15 1.20
C PRO A 4 20.39 6.68 1.73
N VAL A 5 19.30 7.23 1.19
CA VAL A 5 17.94 6.78 1.51
C VAL A 5 17.65 5.51 0.72
N VAL A 6 17.29 4.42 1.40
CA VAL A 6 16.82 3.20 0.73
C VAL A 6 15.44 3.49 0.14
N PRO A 7 15.24 3.37 -1.19
CA PRO A 7 13.94 3.60 -1.80
C PRO A 7 12.89 2.62 -1.27
N LEU A 8 11.65 3.09 -1.11
CA LEU A 8 10.52 2.21 -0.85
C LEU A 8 10.32 1.25 -2.05
N PRO A 9 9.89 0.00 -1.81
CA PRO A 9 9.39 -0.85 -2.88
C PRO A 9 8.31 -0.13 -3.68
N ALA A 10 8.39 -0.17 -5.01
CA ALA A 10 7.45 0.53 -5.90
C ALA A 10 5.99 0.13 -5.63
N SER A 11 5.76 -1.14 -5.28
CA SER A 11 4.44 -1.66 -4.91
C SER A 11 3.77 -0.92 -3.74
N LEU A 12 4.54 -0.26 -2.87
CA LEU A 12 4.02 0.51 -1.74
C LEU A 12 3.66 1.95 -2.12
N THR A 13 4.06 2.40 -3.31
CA THR A 13 3.76 3.72 -3.84
C THR A 13 2.81 3.69 -5.04
N ASP A 14 2.50 2.51 -5.54
CA ASP A 14 1.53 2.32 -6.62
C ASP A 14 0.13 2.75 -6.17
N GLU A 15 -0.63 3.34 -7.09
CA GLU A 15 -2.02 3.71 -6.81
C GLU A 15 -2.88 2.46 -6.63
N THR A 16 -3.83 2.53 -5.70
CA THR A 16 -4.83 1.48 -5.55
C THR A 16 -5.70 1.44 -6.82
N PRO A 17 -5.78 0.30 -7.53
CA PRO A 17 -6.54 0.22 -8.78
C PRO A 17 -8.00 0.60 -8.58
N GLN A 18 -8.50 1.50 -9.43
CA GLN A 18 -9.93 1.82 -9.47
C GLN A 18 -10.68 0.72 -10.22
N PRO A 19 -11.73 0.11 -9.63
CA PRO A 19 -12.52 -0.89 -10.33
C PRO A 19 -13.41 -0.25 -11.41
N ASP A 20 -13.63 -1.00 -12.50
CA ASP A 20 -14.48 -0.55 -13.61
C ASP A 20 -15.95 -0.43 -13.21
N LEU A 21 -16.62 0.60 -13.74
CA LEU A 21 -18.06 0.79 -13.61
C LEU A 21 -18.75 0.32 -14.90
N PRO A 22 -19.40 -0.85 -14.93
CA PRO A 22 -20.00 -1.38 -16.15
C PRO A 22 -21.28 -0.63 -16.54
N ASP A 23 -21.53 -0.55 -17.85
CA ASP A 23 -22.74 0.00 -18.46
C ASP A 23 -23.39 -1.07 -19.38
N PRO A 24 -24.65 -1.48 -19.15
CA PRO A 24 -25.58 -1.01 -18.14
C PRO A 24 -25.23 -1.44 -16.71
N PHE A 25 -25.45 -0.55 -15.76
CA PHE A 25 -25.20 -0.82 -14.34
C PHE A 25 -26.35 -1.62 -13.72
N THR A 26 -26.23 -2.94 -13.75
CA THR A 26 -27.23 -3.87 -13.17
C THR A 26 -27.05 -4.07 -11.67
N TRP A 27 -28.04 -4.65 -11.00
CA TRP A 27 -27.91 -5.05 -9.59
C TRP A 27 -26.80 -6.09 -9.36
N GLY A 28 -26.63 -7.07 -10.27
CA GLY A 28 -25.52 -8.01 -10.18
C GLY A 28 -24.15 -7.33 -10.35
N ALA A 29 -24.08 -6.31 -11.21
CA ALA A 29 -22.87 -5.51 -11.37
C ALA A 29 -22.51 -4.73 -10.09
N SER A 30 -23.50 -4.23 -9.34
CA SER A 30 -23.22 -3.54 -8.07
C SER A 30 -22.64 -4.48 -7.01
N LEU A 31 -23.07 -5.75 -6.96
CA LEU A 31 -22.48 -6.75 -6.09
C LEU A 31 -21.03 -7.04 -6.46
N ASN A 32 -20.75 -7.25 -7.75
CA ASN A 32 -19.39 -7.47 -8.24
C ASN A 32 -18.48 -6.27 -7.96
N LEU A 33 -19.01 -5.04 -8.14
CA LEU A 33 -18.29 -3.82 -7.80
C LEU A 33 -17.97 -3.74 -6.30
N ASN A 34 -18.90 -4.11 -5.42
CA ASN A 34 -18.63 -4.16 -3.97
C ASN A 34 -17.50 -5.16 -3.63
N VAL A 35 -17.48 -6.33 -4.27
CA VAL A 35 -16.39 -7.30 -4.09
C VAL A 35 -15.06 -6.69 -4.54
N ALA A 36 -15.01 -6.09 -5.74
CA ALA A 36 -13.80 -5.46 -6.26
C ALA A 36 -13.30 -4.34 -5.35
N LEU A 37 -14.19 -3.50 -4.83
CA LEU A 37 -13.87 -2.42 -3.89
C LEU A 37 -13.34 -2.96 -2.56
N LEU A 38 -13.95 -4.01 -1.99
CA LEU A 38 -13.49 -4.62 -0.75
C LEU A 38 -12.12 -5.29 -0.93
N SER A 39 -11.86 -5.91 -2.08
CA SER A 39 -10.55 -6.45 -2.42
C SER A 39 -9.48 -5.37 -2.57
N ALA A 40 -9.78 -4.27 -3.27
CA ALA A 40 -8.88 -3.13 -3.41
C ALA A 40 -8.56 -2.50 -2.04
N LEU A 41 -9.56 -2.36 -1.16
CA LEU A 41 -9.37 -1.87 0.20
C LEU A 41 -8.51 -2.82 1.04
N ALA A 42 -8.71 -4.13 0.91
CA ALA A 42 -7.89 -5.12 1.62
C ALA A 42 -6.42 -5.04 1.18
N GLN A 43 -6.16 -4.88 -0.12
CA GLN A 43 -4.81 -4.69 -0.63
C GLN A 43 -4.19 -3.38 -0.14
N CYS A 44 -4.91 -2.26 -0.22
CA CYS A 44 -4.46 -0.97 0.31
C CYS A 44 -4.09 -1.05 1.81
N ASN A 45 -4.87 -1.79 2.61
CA ASN A 45 -4.55 -2.00 4.02
C ASN A 45 -3.29 -2.84 4.25
N ARG A 46 -3.00 -3.80 3.36
CA ARG A 46 -1.74 -4.56 3.36
C ARG A 46 -0.57 -3.65 3.01
N ASP A 47 -0.68 -2.86 1.95
CA ASP A 47 0.39 -1.94 1.52
C ASP A 47 0.72 -0.95 2.66
N LYS A 48 -0.29 -0.41 3.35
CA LYS A 48 -0.10 0.43 4.56
C LYS A 48 0.63 -0.29 5.69
N ALA A 49 0.37 -1.59 5.89
CA ALA A 49 1.06 -2.38 6.92
C ALA A 49 2.53 -2.62 6.56
N ASP A 50 2.82 -2.87 5.29
CA ASP A 50 4.18 -3.05 4.78
C ASP A 50 4.99 -1.76 4.87
N ILE A 51 4.39 -0.60 4.56
CA ILE A 51 5.00 0.72 4.77
C ILE A 51 5.36 0.91 6.24
N ARG A 52 4.42 0.67 7.17
CA ARG A 52 4.68 0.80 8.61
C ARG A 52 5.84 -0.10 9.07
N THR A 53 5.91 -1.31 8.55
CA THR A 53 7.02 -2.24 8.84
C THR A 53 8.35 -1.68 8.33
N PHE A 54 8.38 -1.16 7.11
CA PHE A 54 9.58 -0.54 6.54
C PHE A 54 10.05 0.68 7.34
N GLU A 55 9.12 1.55 7.73
CA GLU A 55 9.37 2.72 8.58
C GLU A 55 9.98 2.33 9.93
N ASN A 56 9.41 1.32 10.61
CA ASN A 56 9.92 0.81 11.88
C ASN A 56 11.34 0.25 11.75
N ASN A 57 11.60 -0.51 10.68
CA ASN A 57 12.93 -1.05 10.41
C ASN A 57 13.96 0.07 10.19
N ARG A 58 13.59 1.13 9.46
CA ARG A 58 14.46 2.29 9.27
C ARG A 58 14.72 3.04 10.58
N ALA A 59 13.70 3.24 11.41
CA ALA A 59 13.85 3.88 12.71
C ALA A 59 14.79 3.09 13.65
N GLY A 60 14.69 1.76 13.67
CA GLY A 60 15.60 0.89 14.43
C GLY A 60 17.05 0.93 13.92
N GLN A 61 17.25 1.04 12.60
CA GLN A 61 18.59 1.21 12.02
C GLN A 61 19.21 2.56 12.38
N THR A 62 18.42 3.64 12.42
CA THR A 62 18.93 4.95 12.85
C THR A 62 19.34 4.97 14.32
N ASP A 63 18.62 4.28 15.21
CA ASP A 63 18.97 4.18 16.64
C ASP A 63 20.25 3.34 16.87
N GLY A 64 20.42 2.24 16.12
CA GLY A 64 21.61 1.39 16.19
C GLY A 64 22.90 2.03 15.64
N THR A 65 22.78 3.03 14.77
CA THR A 65 23.95 3.67 14.11
C THR A 65 24.59 4.77 14.97
N ILE A 66 23.85 5.35 15.92
CA ILE A 66 24.37 6.43 16.81
C ILE A 66 25.21 5.88 17.99
N LYS A 67 25.25 4.56 18.21
CA LYS A 67 26.02 3.94 19.31
C LYS A 67 27.50 3.64 18.98
N ARG A 68 28.20 4.51 18.24
CA ARG A 68 29.66 4.41 18.05
C ARG A 68 30.35 5.69 18.49
#